data_AF-A0A1M7JQI1-F1
#
_entry.id   AF-A0A1M7JQI1-F1
#
_cell.length_a   1.000
_cell.length_b   1.000
_cell.length_c   1.000
_cell.angle_alpha   90.00
_cell.angle_beta   90.00
_cell.angle_gamma   90.00
#
_symmetry.space_group_name_H-M   'P 1'
#
loop_
_entity.id
_entity.type
_entity.pdbx_description
1 polymer ?
#
loop_
_entity_poly.entity_id
_entity_poly.type
_entity_poly.pdbx_seq_one_letter_code
_entity_poly.pdbx_strand_id
1 'polypeptide(L)'
;MSVLSAVLLFASTLAGLASEAGQPLIPVPSGAEVWLQEERSDRIPGLGLVQRYRFVMPSLAARVPPVDETTFDDVVPPDMLDEHLEAPLTPEEQAELDELLGGFSIEAVPEVDEGETQLSEPETAPLPSELSPPDPGPEPAPGDAGADMAAEPDWIEDESALPAAPDILMQDPIHRDIVWLCENFVLPRIAHLEQLPAQVVISLASAPGPFGSFDPDIVQIFEGFSIPASRSHCVWEPL
;
A
#
# COMPACT_ATOMS: atom_id res chain seq x y z
N MET A 1 -30.79 -53.02 46.44
CA MET A 1 -31.29 -52.95 45.05
C MET A 1 -31.07 -51.52 44.58
N SER A 2 -29.93 -51.16 43.98
CA SER A 2 -29.63 -51.23 42.54
C SER A 2 -30.85 -50.93 41.67
N VAL A 3 -30.87 -49.78 40.97
CA VAL A 3 -30.43 -49.68 39.56
C VAL A 3 -29.95 -48.25 39.27
N LEU A 4 -28.76 -48.11 38.71
CA LEU A 4 -28.24 -46.87 38.09
C LEU A 4 -29.02 -46.59 36.80
N SER A 5 -29.37 -45.32 36.55
CA SER A 5 -29.82 -44.89 35.22
C SER A 5 -28.86 -43.82 34.71
N ALA A 6 -27.93 -44.27 33.87
CA ALA A 6 -27.01 -43.42 33.13
C ALA A 6 -27.73 -42.90 31.88
N VAL A 7 -28.03 -41.60 31.85
CA VAL A 7 -28.51 -40.92 30.63
C VAL A 7 -27.28 -40.39 29.91
N LEU A 8 -27.06 -40.94 28.72
CA LEU A 8 -26.00 -40.59 27.78
C LEU A 8 -26.04 -39.10 27.42
N LEU A 9 -24.96 -38.38 27.73
CA LEU A 9 -24.61 -37.11 27.10
C LEU A 9 -24.22 -37.39 25.65
N PHE A 10 -25.14 -37.18 24.71
CA PHE A 10 -24.78 -37.02 23.30
C PHE A 10 -24.18 -35.63 23.11
N ALA A 11 -22.85 -35.57 23.10
CA ALA A 11 -22.11 -34.41 22.62
C ALA A 11 -22.24 -34.37 21.10
N SER A 12 -23.12 -33.50 20.59
CA SER A 12 -23.24 -33.22 19.16
C SER A 12 -22.05 -32.39 18.71
N THR A 13 -20.95 -33.04 18.32
CA THR A 13 -19.88 -32.42 17.55
C THR A 13 -20.32 -32.28 16.09
N LEU A 14 -21.12 -31.26 15.79
CA LEU A 14 -21.15 -30.74 14.42
C LEU A 14 -19.86 -29.95 14.22
N ALA A 15 -18.80 -30.66 13.84
CA ALA A 15 -17.72 -30.07 13.08
C ALA A 15 -18.35 -29.59 11.77
N GLY A 16 -18.52 -28.28 11.64
CA GLY A 16 -18.88 -27.65 10.38
C GLY A 16 -17.76 -27.95 9.39
N LEU A 17 -18.00 -28.91 8.50
CA LEU A 17 -17.37 -28.89 7.19
C LEU A 17 -17.92 -27.63 6.53
N ALA A 18 -17.21 -26.52 6.66
CA ALA A 18 -17.41 -25.37 5.82
C ALA A 18 -17.30 -25.90 4.39
N SER A 19 -18.43 -25.96 3.70
CA SER A 19 -18.45 -26.25 2.28
C SER A 19 -17.58 -25.20 1.62
N GLU A 20 -16.47 -25.63 1.04
CA GLU A 20 -15.68 -24.86 0.07
C GLU A 20 -16.54 -24.75 -1.20
N ALA A 21 -17.66 -24.04 -1.10
CA ALA A 21 -18.33 -23.51 -2.26
C ALA A 21 -17.31 -22.54 -2.85
N GLY A 22 -16.72 -22.91 -4.00
CA GLY A 22 -15.65 -22.16 -4.64
C GLY A 22 -15.98 -20.67 -4.60
N GLN A 23 -15.10 -19.89 -3.96
CA GLN A 23 -15.32 -18.46 -3.83
C GLN A 23 -15.43 -17.87 -5.24
N PRO A 24 -16.41 -16.99 -5.51
CA PRO A 24 -16.62 -16.48 -6.85
C PRO A 24 -15.37 -15.73 -7.29
N LEU A 25 -14.78 -16.19 -8.39
CA LEU A 25 -13.62 -15.57 -9.01
C LEU A 25 -14.06 -14.26 -9.70
N ILE A 26 -13.26 -13.23 -9.49
CA ILE A 26 -13.43 -11.89 -10.01
C ILE A 26 -12.25 -11.65 -10.95
N PRO A 27 -12.47 -11.62 -12.28
CA PRO A 27 -11.42 -11.27 -13.22
C PRO A 27 -11.08 -9.79 -13.06
N VAL A 28 -9.78 -9.47 -13.02
CA VAL A 28 -9.28 -8.10 -12.93
C VAL A 28 -8.52 -7.70 -14.21
N PRO A 29 -8.37 -6.40 -14.50
CA PRO A 29 -7.76 -5.92 -15.75
C PRO A 29 -6.37 -6.48 -16.08
N SER A 30 -5.55 -6.87 -15.11
CA SER A 30 -4.24 -7.51 -15.35
C SER A 30 -4.32 -8.93 -15.90
N GLY A 31 -5.53 -9.48 -16.06
CA GLY A 31 -5.78 -10.86 -16.44
C GLY A 31 -5.63 -11.86 -15.29
N ALA A 32 -5.35 -11.39 -14.07
CA ALA A 32 -5.42 -12.22 -12.88
C ALA A 32 -6.88 -12.50 -12.47
N GLU A 33 -7.05 -13.51 -11.63
CA GLU A 33 -8.31 -13.79 -10.94
C GLU A 33 -8.10 -13.56 -9.44
N VAL A 34 -9.08 -12.90 -8.83
CA VAL A 34 -9.10 -12.67 -7.39
C VAL A 34 -10.41 -13.18 -6.79
N TRP A 35 -10.46 -13.41 -5.49
CA TRP A 35 -11.74 -13.61 -4.80
C TRP A 35 -11.79 -12.79 -3.52
N LEU A 36 -13.01 -12.44 -3.10
CA LEU A 36 -13.23 -11.78 -1.82
C LEU A 36 -13.04 -12.81 -0.69
N GLN A 37 -12.05 -12.58 0.16
CA GLN A 37 -11.86 -13.33 1.40
C GLN A 37 -12.74 -12.78 2.52
N GLU A 38 -12.75 -11.45 2.69
CA GLU A 38 -13.42 -10.82 3.82
C GLU A 38 -13.85 -9.37 3.52
N GLU A 39 -15.02 -8.97 4.02
CA GLU A 39 -15.52 -7.60 4.06
C GLU A 39 -15.77 -7.21 5.52
N ARG A 40 -15.18 -6.09 5.97
CA ARG A 40 -15.26 -5.62 7.36
C ARG A 40 -15.64 -4.14 7.40
N SER A 41 -16.48 -3.79 8.38
CA SER A 41 -16.84 -2.41 8.69
C SER A 41 -16.37 -2.07 10.09
N ASP A 42 -15.40 -1.17 10.19
CA ASP A 42 -14.81 -0.72 11.45
C ASP A 42 -15.27 0.71 11.76
N ARG A 43 -15.51 1.01 13.03
CA ARG A 43 -15.71 2.39 13.50
C ARG A 43 -14.53 2.78 14.37
N ILE A 44 -13.67 3.63 13.82
CA ILE A 44 -12.47 4.10 14.51
C ILE A 44 -12.77 5.47 15.13
N PRO A 45 -12.56 5.65 16.45
CA PRO A 45 -12.68 6.97 17.07
C PRO A 45 -11.82 8.01 16.36
N GLY A 46 -12.37 9.19 16.07
CA GLY A 46 -11.67 10.26 15.35
C GLY A 46 -11.65 10.11 13.81
N LEU A 47 -11.48 8.90 13.28
CA LEU A 47 -11.46 8.64 11.84
C LEU A 47 -12.84 8.33 11.23
N GLY A 48 -13.79 7.81 12.00
CA GLY A 48 -15.14 7.50 11.52
C GLY A 48 -15.29 6.07 11.00
N LEU A 49 -16.14 5.87 9.99
CA LEU A 49 -16.41 4.55 9.40
C LEU A 49 -15.32 4.19 8.40
N VAL A 50 -14.66 3.06 8.60
CA VAL A 50 -13.68 2.51 7.66
C VAL A 50 -14.24 1.20 7.09
N GLN A 51 -14.27 1.08 5.77
CA GLN A 51 -14.64 -0.17 5.10
C GLN A 51 -13.39 -0.88 4.62
N ARG A 52 -13.23 -2.16 4.94
CA ARG A 52 -12.08 -2.96 4.56
C ARG A 52 -12.52 -4.13 3.69
N TYR A 53 -11.89 -4.27 2.54
CA TYR A 53 -12.11 -5.37 1.61
C TYR A 53 -10.80 -6.13 1.44
N ARG A 54 -10.81 -7.42 1.75
CA ARG A 54 -9.64 -8.30 1.61
C ARG A 54 -9.88 -9.26 0.47
N PHE A 55 -9.05 -9.17 -0.54
CA PHE A 55 -9.02 -10.04 -1.70
C PHE A 55 -7.79 -10.93 -1.67
N VAL A 56 -7.92 -12.10 -2.27
CA VAL A 56 -6.78 -12.99 -2.53
C VAL A 56 -6.57 -13.12 -4.03
N MET A 57 -5.33 -12.96 -4.46
CA MET A 57 -4.82 -13.11 -5.82
C MET A 57 -3.64 -14.10 -5.79
N PRO A 58 -3.82 -15.39 -6.11
CA PRO A 58 -2.75 -16.39 -6.05
C PRO A 58 -1.49 -16.02 -6.83
N SER A 59 -1.66 -15.32 -7.95
CA SER A 59 -0.54 -14.89 -8.79
C SER A 59 0.24 -13.69 -8.26
N LEU A 60 -0.15 -13.09 -7.12
CA LEU A 60 0.42 -11.83 -6.64
C LEU A 60 1.92 -11.93 -6.35
N ALA A 61 2.34 -13.01 -5.69
CA ALA A 61 3.75 -13.23 -5.33
C ALA A 61 4.68 -13.34 -6.55
N ALA A 62 4.16 -13.76 -7.71
CA ALA A 62 4.92 -13.80 -8.96
C ALA A 62 4.97 -12.44 -9.69
N ARG A 63 4.14 -11.48 -9.27
CA ARG A 63 4.00 -10.15 -9.89
C ARG A 63 4.70 -9.06 -9.09
N VAL A 64 4.83 -9.24 -7.78
CA VAL A 64 5.62 -8.37 -6.91
C VAL A 64 7.05 -8.91 -6.86
N PRO A 65 8.05 -8.15 -7.30
CA PRO A 65 9.45 -8.56 -7.16
C PRO A 65 9.75 -8.84 -5.68
N PRO A 66 10.33 -10.00 -5.33
CA PRO A 66 10.81 -10.19 -3.98
C PRO A 66 11.89 -9.14 -3.70
N VAL A 67 11.84 -8.54 -2.51
CA VAL A 67 12.99 -7.80 -2.00
C VAL A 67 14.06 -8.85 -1.72
N ASP A 68 15.20 -8.77 -2.42
CA ASP A 68 16.32 -9.65 -2.14
C ASP A 68 16.83 -9.33 -0.73
N GLU A 69 16.92 -10.34 0.14
CA GLU A 69 17.51 -10.20 1.47
C GLU A 69 19.03 -10.03 1.43
N THR A 70 19.63 -9.86 0.23
CA THR A 70 20.99 -9.34 0.11
C THR A 70 21.16 -8.18 1.06
N THR A 71 22.03 -8.39 2.04
CA THR A 71 22.45 -7.35 2.97
C THR A 71 22.91 -6.16 2.16
N PHE A 72 22.62 -4.95 2.62
CA PHE A 72 23.03 -3.73 1.90
C PHE A 72 24.54 -3.78 1.57
N ASP A 73 25.32 -4.41 2.45
CA ASP A 73 26.76 -4.70 2.33
C ASP A 73 27.14 -5.60 1.13
N ASP A 74 26.23 -6.44 0.62
CA ASP A 74 26.47 -7.31 -0.54
C ASP A 74 26.17 -6.58 -1.87
N VAL A 75 25.36 -5.52 -1.83
CA VAL A 75 24.95 -4.72 -3.01
C VAL A 75 25.84 -3.50 -3.18
N VAL A 76 26.35 -2.94 -2.09
CA VAL A 76 27.28 -1.81 -2.11
C VAL A 76 28.69 -2.34 -2.36
N PRO A 77 29.36 -1.98 -3.48
CA PRO A 77 30.76 -2.34 -3.68
C PRO A 77 31.61 -1.92 -2.48
N PRO A 78 32.63 -2.70 -2.07
CA PRO A 78 33.47 -2.35 -0.92
C PRO A 78 34.17 -1.00 -1.05
N ASP A 79 34.31 -0.50 -2.28
CA ASP A 79 34.81 0.82 -2.67
C ASP A 79 33.80 1.96 -2.51
N MET A 80 32.52 1.66 -2.29
CA MET A 80 31.44 2.57 -1.90
C MET A 80 31.11 2.49 -0.40
N LEU A 81 31.57 1.44 0.29
CA LEU A 81 31.59 1.37 1.74
C LEU A 81 32.76 2.24 2.22
N ASP A 82 32.49 3.49 2.58
CA ASP A 82 33.52 4.31 3.22
C ASP A 82 33.98 3.61 4.51
N GLU A 83 35.24 3.13 4.57
CA GLU A 83 35.85 2.54 5.78
C GLU A 83 35.73 3.47 7.01
N HIS A 84 35.47 4.77 6.79
CA HIS A 84 35.24 5.77 7.84
C HIS A 84 33.84 5.75 8.44
N LEU A 85 32.83 5.14 7.80
CA LEU A 85 31.48 5.04 8.36
C LEU A 85 31.34 3.94 9.42
N GLU A 86 32.21 2.92 9.37
CA GLU A 86 32.24 1.83 10.37
C GLU A 86 33.27 2.07 11.49
N ALA A 87 34.21 2.99 11.30
CA ALA A 87 35.16 3.36 12.35
C ALA A 87 34.43 4.17 13.43
N PRO A 88 34.65 3.89 14.73
CA PRO A 88 34.16 4.78 15.78
C PRO A 88 34.73 6.18 15.56
N LEU A 89 33.87 7.20 15.65
CA LEU A 89 34.27 8.60 15.49
C LEU A 89 35.48 8.89 16.38
N THR A 90 36.44 9.65 15.84
CA THR A 90 37.53 10.13 16.68
C THR A 90 36.97 11.05 17.77
N PRO A 91 37.68 11.22 18.91
CA PRO A 91 37.20 12.10 19.98
C PRO A 91 36.95 13.55 19.56
N GLU A 92 37.61 14.01 18.49
CA GLU A 92 37.46 15.35 17.92
C GLU A 92 36.19 15.46 17.08
N GLU A 93 35.95 14.51 16.17
CA GLU A 93 34.71 14.44 15.38
C GLU A 93 33.47 14.21 16.25
N GLN A 94 33.61 13.40 17.31
CA GLN A 94 32.54 13.17 18.28
C GLN A 94 32.19 14.48 19.01
N ALA A 95 33.18 15.29 19.37
CA ALA A 95 32.97 16.58 20.02
C ALA A 95 32.35 17.62 19.07
N GLU A 96 32.76 17.66 17.81
CA GLU A 96 32.12 18.51 16.79
C GLU A 96 30.67 18.12 16.54
N LEU A 97 30.36 16.81 16.50
CA LEU A 97 28.99 16.32 16.38
C LEU A 97 28.15 16.70 17.60
N ASP A 98 28.69 16.53 18.81
CA ASP A 98 28.01 16.90 20.06
C ASP A 98 27.74 18.41 20.15
N GLU A 99 28.66 19.25 19.65
CA GLU A 99 28.51 20.69 19.53
C GLU A 99 27.43 21.07 18.49
N LEU A 100 27.43 20.42 17.32
CA LEU A 100 26.43 20.62 16.27
C LEU A 100 25.03 20.17 16.69
N LEU A 101 24.93 19.08 17.46
CA LEU A 101 23.68 18.58 18.01
C LEU A 101 23.21 19.38 19.24
N GLY A 102 23.96 20.40 19.66
CA GLY A 102 23.57 21.33 20.73
C GLY A 102 23.27 20.63 22.06
N GLY A 103 23.85 19.45 22.30
CA GLY A 103 23.58 18.64 23.50
C GLY A 103 22.31 17.78 23.45
N PHE A 104 21.76 17.48 22.27
CA PHE A 104 20.66 16.51 22.12
C PHE A 104 21.19 15.06 22.27
N SER A 105 21.55 14.68 23.49
CA SER A 105 21.81 13.28 23.83
C SER A 105 20.49 12.53 23.92
N ILE A 106 20.31 11.51 23.07
CA ILE A 106 19.29 10.48 23.30
C ILE A 106 19.85 9.60 24.41
N GLU A 107 19.76 10.06 25.66
CA GLU A 107 19.95 9.18 26.81
C GLU A 107 18.87 8.09 26.72
N ALA A 108 19.31 6.85 26.97
CA ALA A 108 18.54 5.61 26.82
C ALA A 108 17.06 5.77 27.20
N VAL A 109 16.18 5.09 26.43
CA VAL A 109 14.72 5.04 26.64
C VAL A 109 14.39 4.98 28.14
N PRO A 110 13.91 6.09 28.75
CA PRO A 110 13.58 6.07 30.16
C PRO A 110 12.33 5.20 30.37
N GLU A 111 12.36 4.35 31.39
CA GLU A 111 11.14 3.72 31.89
C GLU A 111 10.15 4.82 32.27
N VAL A 112 8.92 4.66 31.78
CA VAL A 112 7.85 5.65 31.82
C VAL A 112 7.61 6.14 33.25
N ASP A 113 7.89 7.41 33.51
CA ASP A 113 7.32 8.16 34.63
C ASP A 113 6.44 9.26 34.06
N GLU A 114 5.16 9.26 34.44
CA GLU A 114 4.15 10.20 33.96
C GLU A 114 4.40 11.59 34.56
N GLY A 115 5.19 12.41 33.87
CA GLY A 115 5.51 13.77 34.30
C GLY A 115 5.90 14.69 33.15
N GLU A 116 4.91 15.39 32.60
CA GLU A 116 4.94 16.56 31.69
C GLU A 116 6.26 16.85 30.94
N THR A 117 6.37 16.30 29.73
CA THR A 117 7.38 16.75 28.75
C THR A 117 6.88 18.02 28.05
N GLN A 118 7.48 19.17 28.33
CA GLN A 118 7.31 20.38 27.50
C GLN A 118 8.07 20.20 26.19
N LEU A 119 7.36 19.74 25.16
CA LEU A 119 7.81 19.83 23.78
C LEU A 119 7.87 21.31 23.38
N SER A 120 9.07 21.80 23.10
CA SER A 120 9.24 23.07 22.40
C SER A 120 8.80 22.87 20.95
N GLU A 121 7.89 23.69 20.45
CA GLU A 121 7.43 23.66 19.06
C GLU A 121 8.63 23.89 18.12
N PRO A 122 8.88 23.02 17.12
CA PRO A 122 9.78 23.37 16.04
C PRO A 122 9.18 24.52 15.24
N GLU A 123 9.99 25.53 14.97
CA GLU A 123 9.66 26.69 14.14
C GLU A 123 8.98 26.23 12.84
N THR A 124 7.83 26.82 12.56
CA THR A 124 6.88 26.44 11.51
C THR A 124 7.55 26.35 10.13
N ALA A 125 7.73 25.14 9.61
CA ALA A 125 7.96 24.97 8.18
C ALA A 125 6.73 25.48 7.41
N PRO A 126 6.91 26.28 6.34
CA PRO A 126 5.77 26.85 5.60
C PRO A 126 4.92 25.74 4.97
N LEU A 127 3.60 25.90 5.07
CA LEU A 127 2.65 24.97 4.47
C LEU A 127 2.75 25.02 2.93
N PRO A 128 2.40 23.93 2.21
CA PRO A 128 2.47 23.87 0.74
C PRO A 128 1.71 24.99 0.03
N SER A 129 0.68 25.55 0.67
CA SER A 129 -0.12 26.68 0.19
C SER A 129 0.62 28.03 0.18
N GLU A 130 1.78 28.12 0.85
CA GLU A 130 2.61 29.32 0.96
C GLU A 130 3.81 29.29 -0.02
N LEU A 131 3.96 28.21 -0.78
CA LEU A 131 4.92 28.12 -1.87
C LEU A 131 4.37 28.84 -3.11
N SER A 132 5.21 29.65 -3.75
CA SER A 132 4.84 30.27 -5.03
C SER A 132 4.63 29.20 -6.10
N PRO A 133 3.65 29.35 -7.01
CA PRO A 133 3.50 28.45 -8.16
C PRO A 133 4.79 28.44 -9.00
N PRO A 134 5.15 27.30 -9.62
CA PRO A 134 6.24 27.27 -10.59
C PRO A 134 5.92 28.19 -11.77
N ASP A 135 6.94 28.88 -12.27
CA ASP A 135 6.82 29.74 -13.45
C ASP A 135 6.25 28.93 -14.62
N PRO A 136 5.29 29.47 -15.41
CA PRO A 136 4.82 28.77 -16.59
C PRO A 136 6.01 28.55 -17.53
N GLY A 137 6.20 27.29 -17.94
CA GLY A 137 7.19 26.93 -18.95
C GLY A 137 6.99 27.74 -20.23
N PRO A 138 8.03 27.89 -21.06
CA PRO A 138 7.97 28.75 -22.24
C PRO A 138 6.82 28.33 -23.15
N GLU A 139 5.97 29.29 -23.54
CA GLU A 139 4.88 29.06 -24.48
C GLU A 139 5.44 28.50 -25.82
N PRO A 140 4.76 27.55 -26.47
CA PRO A 140 5.21 27.03 -27.75
C PRO A 140 5.21 28.16 -28.78
N ALA A 141 6.34 28.34 -29.46
CA ALA A 141 6.48 29.33 -30.50
C ALA A 141 5.43 29.11 -31.62
N PRO A 142 4.73 30.15 -32.08
CA PRO A 142 3.79 30.00 -33.17
C PRO A 142 4.57 29.87 -34.48
N GLY A 143 4.60 28.66 -35.07
CA GLY A 143 5.23 28.55 -36.39
C GLY A 143 5.56 27.18 -36.98
N ASP A 144 5.16 26.04 -36.44
CA ASP A 144 5.39 24.75 -37.13
C ASP A 144 4.08 24.10 -37.58
N ALA A 145 3.42 24.80 -38.52
CA ALA A 145 2.41 24.23 -39.36
C ALA A 145 3.07 23.81 -40.69
N GLY A 146 3.23 22.50 -40.87
CA GLY A 146 3.21 21.85 -42.17
C GLY A 146 4.51 21.85 -42.98
N ALA A 147 5.15 20.69 -43.03
CA ALA A 147 5.86 20.24 -44.23
C ALA A 147 5.81 18.72 -44.33
N ASP A 148 5.01 18.24 -45.30
CA ASP A 148 5.07 16.89 -45.84
C ASP A 148 6.48 16.59 -46.36
N MET A 149 7.12 15.51 -45.90
CA MET A 149 8.15 14.80 -46.65
C MET A 149 8.15 13.32 -46.25
N ALA A 150 7.64 12.51 -47.18
CA ALA A 150 7.76 11.07 -47.18
C ALA A 150 9.23 10.61 -47.29
N ALA A 151 9.63 9.66 -46.46
CA ALA A 151 10.60 8.61 -46.77
C ALA A 151 10.59 7.59 -45.62
N GLU A 152 9.93 6.46 -45.85
CA GLU A 152 9.98 5.32 -44.94
C GLU A 152 11.36 4.66 -44.96
N PRO A 153 11.79 4.09 -43.82
CA PRO A 153 12.39 2.78 -43.84
C PRO A 153 11.49 1.81 -43.04
N ASP A 154 10.71 1.04 -43.79
CA ASP A 154 10.52 -0.42 -43.71
C ASP A 154 11.00 -1.12 -42.42
N TRP A 155 10.29 -0.91 -41.29
CA TRP A 155 10.43 -1.73 -40.07
C TRP A 155 9.11 -1.96 -39.32
N ILE A 156 7.96 -1.94 -39.99
CA ILE A 156 6.71 -2.39 -39.35
C ILE A 156 6.44 -3.84 -39.74
N GLU A 157 7.15 -4.76 -39.09
CA GLU A 157 6.68 -6.14 -38.88
C GLU A 157 7.18 -6.64 -37.51
N ASP A 158 6.73 -6.00 -36.43
CA ASP A 158 6.44 -6.75 -35.21
C ASP A 158 5.21 -6.19 -34.51
N GLU A 159 4.29 -7.09 -34.25
CA GLU A 159 2.89 -6.89 -33.87
C GLU A 159 2.80 -6.56 -32.37
N SER A 160 3.57 -5.57 -31.92
CA SER A 160 3.49 -5.00 -30.58
C SER A 160 3.61 -3.50 -30.66
N ALA A 161 2.68 -2.87 -31.38
CA ALA A 161 2.44 -1.44 -31.21
C ALA A 161 2.06 -1.22 -29.75
N LEU A 162 3.03 -0.78 -28.95
CA LEU A 162 2.81 -0.32 -27.60
C LEU A 162 1.64 0.68 -27.64
N PRO A 163 0.67 0.57 -26.71
CA PRO A 163 -0.52 1.41 -26.73
C PRO A 163 -0.10 2.87 -26.85
N ALA A 164 -0.80 3.64 -27.69
CA ALA A 164 -0.54 5.07 -27.92
C ALA A 164 -0.67 5.96 -26.67
N ALA A 165 -0.94 5.36 -25.51
CA ALA A 165 -0.97 5.97 -24.19
C ALA A 165 0.23 5.45 -23.36
N PRO A 166 1.38 6.14 -23.39
CA PRO A 166 2.56 5.75 -22.60
C PRO A 166 2.27 5.70 -21.09
N ASP A 167 1.28 6.46 -20.62
CA ASP A 167 0.84 6.45 -19.23
C ASP A 167 0.30 5.08 -18.77
N ILE A 168 -0.32 4.31 -19.67
CA ILE A 168 -0.82 2.95 -19.35
C ILE A 168 0.35 1.97 -19.14
N LEU A 169 1.49 2.21 -19.80
CA LEU A 169 2.70 1.41 -19.63
C LEU A 169 3.49 1.79 -18.37
N MET A 170 3.28 3.01 -17.86
CA MET A 170 3.92 3.50 -16.63
C MET A 170 3.11 3.21 -15.37
N GLN A 171 1.84 2.82 -15.49
CA GLN A 171 1.00 2.46 -14.35
C GLN A 171 1.30 1.03 -13.88
N ASP A 172 1.43 0.85 -12.57
CA ASP A 172 1.52 -0.47 -11.96
C ASP A 172 0.23 -1.27 -12.27
N PRO A 173 0.32 -2.45 -12.92
CA PRO A 173 -0.84 -3.27 -13.22
C PRO A 173 -1.59 -3.73 -11.96
N ILE A 174 -0.92 -3.89 -10.82
CA ILE A 174 -1.55 -4.25 -9.55
C ILE A 174 -2.38 -3.08 -9.02
N HIS A 175 -1.82 -1.87 -9.02
CA HIS A 175 -2.56 -0.66 -8.66
C HIS A 175 -3.83 -0.51 -9.52
N ARG A 176 -3.71 -0.74 -10.84
CA ARG A 176 -4.86 -0.69 -11.77
C ARG A 176 -5.96 -1.69 -11.40
N ASP A 177 -5.60 -2.89 -10.96
CA ASP A 177 -6.56 -3.89 -10.51
C ASP A 177 -7.25 -3.45 -9.21
N ILE A 178 -6.50 -2.87 -8.27
CA ILE A 178 -7.03 -2.42 -6.98
C ILE A 178 -8.01 -1.25 -7.18
N VAL A 179 -7.68 -0.27 -8.04
CA VAL A 179 -8.60 0.79 -8.44
C VAL A 179 -9.85 0.21 -9.09
N TRP A 180 -9.69 -0.74 -10.01
CA TRP A 180 -10.82 -1.40 -10.65
C TRP A 180 -11.72 -2.13 -9.66
N LEU A 181 -11.15 -2.83 -8.67
CA LEU A 181 -11.91 -3.46 -7.58
C LEU A 181 -12.64 -2.39 -6.75
N CYS A 182 -12.01 -1.25 -6.46
CA CYS A 182 -12.67 -0.16 -5.77
C CYS A 182 -13.91 0.32 -6.54
N GLU A 183 -13.74 0.65 -7.82
CA GLU A 183 -14.81 1.24 -8.63
C GLU A 183 -15.92 0.25 -8.98
N ASN A 184 -15.57 -1.00 -9.31
CA ASN A 184 -16.51 -1.96 -9.87
C ASN A 184 -17.05 -2.96 -8.84
N PHE A 185 -16.32 -3.16 -7.73
CA PHE A 185 -16.74 -4.08 -6.67
C PHE A 185 -17.16 -3.35 -5.40
N VAL A 186 -16.39 -2.36 -4.95
CA VAL A 186 -16.63 -1.68 -3.67
C VAL A 186 -17.71 -0.60 -3.78
N LEU A 187 -17.63 0.32 -4.75
CA LEU A 187 -18.61 1.41 -4.89
C LEU A 187 -20.06 0.93 -4.92
N PRO A 188 -20.43 -0.13 -5.69
CA PRO A 188 -21.81 -0.64 -5.68
C PRO A 188 -22.26 -1.15 -4.31
N ARG A 189 -21.34 -1.69 -3.50
CA ARG A 189 -21.64 -2.23 -2.16
C ARG A 189 -21.85 -1.12 -1.14
N ILE A 190 -21.02 -0.08 -1.17
CA ILE A 190 -21.13 1.04 -0.24
C ILE A 190 -22.22 2.05 -0.63
N ALA A 191 -22.79 1.94 -1.83
CA ALA A 191 -23.86 2.82 -2.31
C ALA A 191 -25.11 2.79 -1.41
N HIS A 192 -25.36 1.67 -0.74
CA HIS A 192 -26.51 1.49 0.15
C HIS A 192 -26.26 1.95 1.59
N LEU A 193 -25.03 2.36 1.93
CA LEU A 193 -24.70 2.81 3.27
C LEU A 193 -25.25 4.22 3.54
N GLU A 194 -25.89 4.38 4.69
CA GLU A 194 -26.42 5.66 5.18
C GLU A 194 -25.31 6.69 5.41
N GLN A 195 -24.20 6.23 6.03
CA GLN A 195 -23.00 7.03 6.27
C GLN A 195 -21.93 6.64 5.24
N LEU A 196 -21.35 7.63 4.57
CA LEU A 196 -20.17 7.40 3.74
C LEU A 196 -19.00 6.94 4.62
N PRO A 197 -18.25 5.91 4.20
CA PRO A 197 -16.99 5.61 4.85
C PRO A 197 -16.06 6.82 4.73
N ALA A 198 -15.38 7.14 5.82
CA ALA A 198 -14.28 8.10 5.79
C ALA A 198 -13.11 7.57 4.97
N GLN A 199 -12.92 6.24 4.97
CA GLN A 199 -11.91 5.58 4.17
C GLN A 199 -12.37 4.17 3.76
N VAL A 200 -12.00 3.77 2.56
CA VAL A 200 -12.05 2.40 2.07
C VAL A 200 -10.61 1.89 2.01
N VAL A 201 -10.35 0.73 2.61
CA VAL A 201 -9.04 0.06 2.52
C VAL A 201 -9.22 -1.22 1.74
N ILE A 202 -8.47 -1.38 0.66
CA ILE A 202 -8.42 -2.62 -0.11
C ILE A 202 -7.09 -3.30 0.17
N SER A 203 -7.17 -4.57 0.57
CA SER A 203 -6.01 -5.43 0.75
C SER A 203 -6.04 -6.54 -0.29
N LEU A 204 -4.89 -6.77 -0.93
CA LEU A 204 -4.69 -7.80 -1.93
C LEU A 204 -3.56 -8.72 -1.46
N ALA A 205 -3.87 -9.99 -1.17
CA ALA A 205 -2.91 -10.97 -0.65
C ALA A 205 -2.66 -12.11 -1.64
N SER A 206 -1.47 -12.71 -1.61
CA SER A 206 -1.12 -13.87 -2.44
C SER A 206 -1.81 -15.17 -1.98
N ALA A 207 -2.20 -15.25 -0.72
CA ALA A 207 -2.87 -16.40 -0.11
C ALA A 207 -3.82 -15.91 1.01
N PRO A 208 -4.83 -16.72 1.41
CA PRO A 208 -5.70 -16.35 2.52
C PRO A 208 -4.95 -16.41 3.85
N GLY A 209 -5.13 -15.38 4.68
CA GLY A 209 -4.54 -15.32 6.03
C GLY A 209 -5.58 -15.02 7.12
N PRO A 210 -5.31 -15.39 8.39
CA PRO A 210 -6.14 -14.97 9.53
C PRO A 210 -6.10 -13.45 9.69
N PHE A 211 -7.22 -12.84 10.13
CA PHE A 211 -7.23 -11.41 10.45
C PHE A 211 -6.26 -11.09 11.60
N GLY A 212 -5.47 -10.02 11.45
CA GLY A 212 -4.54 -9.54 12.48
C GLY A 212 -3.29 -10.40 12.66
N SER A 213 -3.08 -11.42 11.82
CA SER A 213 -1.86 -12.23 11.79
C SER A 213 -0.94 -11.76 10.67
N PHE A 214 0.33 -11.59 10.97
CA PHE A 214 1.37 -11.39 9.96
C PHE A 214 1.95 -12.74 9.53
N ASP A 215 2.12 -12.92 8.22
CA ASP A 215 2.75 -14.11 7.62
C ASP A 215 3.71 -13.62 6.52
N PRO A 216 5.04 -13.77 6.69
CA PRO A 216 6.03 -13.26 5.74
C PRO A 216 5.99 -13.96 4.38
N ASP A 217 5.43 -15.17 4.30
CA ASP A 217 5.30 -15.92 3.04
C ASP A 217 4.09 -15.44 2.21
N ILE A 218 3.21 -14.63 2.81
CA ILE A 218 2.04 -14.05 2.15
C ILE A 218 2.36 -12.61 1.74
N VAL A 219 2.76 -12.43 0.49
CA VAL A 219 2.84 -11.10 -0.13
C VAL A 219 1.47 -10.43 -0.03
N GLN A 220 1.42 -9.23 0.55
CA GLN A 220 0.19 -8.48 0.77
C GLN A 220 0.39 -6.99 0.49
N ILE A 221 -0.47 -6.41 -0.34
CA ILE A 221 -0.51 -4.99 -0.67
C ILE A 221 -1.75 -4.36 -0.04
N PHE A 222 -1.63 -3.12 0.41
CA PHE A 222 -2.71 -2.32 0.97
C PHE A 222 -2.80 -0.98 0.25
N GLU A 223 -4.00 -0.58 -0.15
CA GLU A 223 -4.27 0.76 -0.66
C GLU A 223 -5.50 1.37 0.01
N GLY A 224 -5.44 2.68 0.23
CA GLY A 224 -6.50 3.49 0.82
C GLY A 224 -7.22 4.32 -0.23
N PHE A 225 -8.52 4.52 -0.04
CA PHE A 225 -9.34 5.38 -0.90
C PHE A 225 -10.30 6.21 -0.07
N SER A 226 -10.43 7.50 -0.41
CA SER A 226 -11.60 8.29 -0.02
C SER A 226 -12.67 8.26 -1.11
N ILE A 227 -13.93 8.37 -0.67
CA ILE A 227 -15.09 8.29 -1.54
C ILE A 227 -15.79 9.66 -1.53
N PRO A 228 -15.87 10.35 -2.69
CA PRO A 228 -16.55 11.64 -2.77
C PRO A 228 -18.03 11.49 -2.45
N ALA A 229 -18.68 12.59 -2.03
CA ALA A 229 -20.10 12.58 -1.68
C ALA A 229 -21.01 12.03 -2.80
N SER A 230 -20.59 12.24 -4.06
CA SER A 230 -21.26 11.73 -5.26
C SER A 230 -21.19 10.20 -5.43
N ARG A 231 -20.29 9.50 -4.73
CA ARG A 231 -20.01 8.06 -4.88
C ARG A 231 -19.69 7.65 -6.33
N SER A 232 -19.03 8.54 -7.08
CA SER A 232 -18.82 8.36 -8.53
C SER A 232 -17.52 7.67 -8.91
N HIS A 233 -16.50 7.72 -8.06
CA HIS A 233 -15.17 7.14 -8.29
C HIS A 233 -14.46 6.96 -6.94
N CYS A 234 -13.34 6.25 -6.96
CA CYS A 234 -12.45 6.15 -5.80
C CYS A 234 -11.29 7.14 -5.96
N VAL A 235 -10.96 7.87 -4.90
CA VAL A 235 -9.78 8.75 -4.86
C VAL A 235 -8.73 8.07 -4.02
N TRP A 236 -7.60 7.70 -4.62
CA TRP A 236 -6.50 7.05 -3.90
C TRP A 236 -5.91 7.99 -2.85
N GLU A 237 -5.63 7.44 -1.67
CA GLU A 237 -4.99 8.13 -0.55
C GLU A 237 -3.87 7.26 0.04
N PRO A 238 -2.73 7.87 0.43
CA PRO A 238 -1.71 7.16 1.18
C PRO A 238 -2.27 6.69 2.52
N LEU A 239 -1.91 5.46 2.92
CA LEU A 239 -2.27 4.85 4.21
C LEU A 239 -1.28 5.20 5.32
#